data_AF-L7F5T4-F1
#
_entry.id   AF-L7F5T4-F1
#
_cell.length_a   1.000
_cell.length_b   1.000
_cell.length_c   1.000
_cell.angle_alpha   90.00
_cell.angle_beta   90.00
_cell.angle_gamma   90.00
#
_symmetry.space_group_name_H-M   'P 1'
#
loop_
_entity.id
_entity.type
_entity.pdbx_description
1 polymer ?
#
loop_
_entity_poly.entity_id
_entity_poly.type
_entity_poly.pdbx_seq_one_letter_code
_entity_poly.pdbx_strand_id
1 'polypeptide(L)'
;MNADRTAASAQRMLWVVVAGFCLLSAVLVPLTLPLGWDEIVYASRFGSYGPATPFSAPRTRGVPLLLAPIASWSDSTVLLRVWLLLLAGGALWLGFRPWLRIVHRPAAVWVAAGLYGSL
;
A
#
# COMPACT_ATOMS: atom_id res chain seq x y z
N MET A 1 -32.54 -9.54 -10.28
CA MET A 1 -31.46 -9.93 -11.22
C MET A 1 -30.49 -8.80 -11.63
N ASN A 2 -30.69 -7.53 -11.21
CA ASN A 2 -29.78 -6.42 -11.57
C ASN A 2 -28.81 -5.98 -10.46
N ALA A 3 -29.16 -6.08 -9.18
CA ALA A 3 -28.32 -5.62 -8.07
C ALA A 3 -27.04 -6.45 -7.86
N ASP A 4 -27.12 -7.77 -7.99
CA ASP A 4 -25.93 -8.63 -7.80
C ASP A 4 -24.89 -8.44 -8.92
N ARG A 5 -25.36 -8.17 -10.14
CA ARG A 5 -24.50 -7.89 -11.29
C ARG A 5 -23.80 -6.54 -11.16
N THR A 6 -24.47 -5.51 -10.63
CA THR A 6 -23.84 -4.20 -10.39
C THR A 6 -22.82 -4.25 -9.26
N ALA A 7 -23.11 -4.98 -8.18
CA ALA A 7 -22.17 -5.19 -7.08
C ALA A 7 -20.93 -5.98 -7.54
N ALA A 8 -21.10 -7.07 -8.29
CA ALA A 8 -19.99 -7.84 -8.86
C ALA A 8 -19.17 -7.01 -9.85
N SER A 9 -19.82 -6.16 -10.66
CA SER A 9 -19.13 -5.24 -11.57
C SER A 9 -18.30 -4.20 -10.80
N ALA A 10 -18.87 -3.56 -9.78
CA ALA A 10 -18.17 -2.58 -8.97
C ALA A 10 -16.99 -3.19 -8.20
N GLN A 11 -17.14 -4.42 -7.70
CA GLN A 11 -16.05 -5.18 -7.09
C GLN A 11 -14.91 -5.44 -8.07
N ARG A 12 -15.21 -5.79 -9.33
CA ARG A 12 -14.19 -5.93 -10.38
C ARG A 12 -13.50 -4.61 -10.68
N MET A 13 -14.25 -3.52 -10.79
CA MET A 13 -13.67 -2.19 -11.02
C MET A 13 -12.78 -1.73 -9.86
N LEU A 14 -13.14 -2.05 -8.61
CA LEU A 14 -12.26 -1.78 -7.47
C LEU A 14 -10.92 -2.53 -7.58
N TRP A 15 -10.94 -3.79 -8.02
CA TRP A 15 -9.71 -4.54 -8.28
C TRP A 15 -8.88 -3.93 -9.41
N VAL A 16 -9.52 -3.47 -10.49
CA VAL A 16 -8.84 -2.77 -11.59
C VAL A 16 -8.16 -1.49 -11.08
N VAL A 17 -8.83 -0.71 -10.23
CA VAL A 17 -8.25 0.48 -9.62
C VAL A 17 -7.05 0.15 -8.74
N VAL A 18 -7.15 -0.87 -7.89
CA VAL A 18 -6.04 -1.32 -7.02
C VAL A 18 -4.86 -1.81 -7.86
N ALA A 19 -5.10 -2.59 -8.92
CA ALA A 19 -4.06 -3.03 -9.83
C ALA A 19 -3.41 -1.86 -10.57
N GLY A 20 -4.22 -0.89 -11.02
CA GLY A 20 -3.74 0.35 -11.64
C GLY A 20 -2.88 1.18 -10.70
N PHE A 21 -3.31 1.35 -9.45
CA PHE A 21 -2.52 2.01 -8.40
C PHE A 21 -1.17 1.32 -8.21
N CYS A 22 -1.15 -0.01 -8.06
CA CYS A 22 0.10 -0.74 -7.87
C CYS A 22 1.04 -0.62 -9.09
N LEU A 23 0.49 -0.77 -10.29
CA LEU A 23 1.25 -0.67 -11.54
C LEU A 23 1.84 0.72 -11.71
N LEU A 24 1.02 1.77 -11.58
CA LEU A 24 1.46 3.16 -11.72
C LEU A 24 2.50 3.51 -10.66
N SER A 25 2.31 3.10 -9.41
CA SER A 25 3.29 3.33 -8.35
C SER A 25 4.64 2.67 -8.67
N ALA A 26 4.64 1.43 -9.18
CA ALA A 26 5.86 0.72 -9.55
C ALA A 26 6.56 1.30 -10.79
N VAL A 27 5.81 1.88 -11.72
CA VAL A 27 6.35 2.52 -12.94
C VAL A 27 6.87 3.92 -12.65
N LEU A 28 6.14 4.71 -11.86
CA LEU A 28 6.48 6.10 -11.56
C LEU A 28 7.60 6.23 -10.53
N VAL A 29 7.71 5.28 -9.59
CA VAL A 29 8.74 5.26 -8.56
C VAL A 29 9.59 4.01 -8.72
N PRO A 30 10.85 4.12 -9.20
CA PRO A 30 11.72 2.97 -9.39
C PRO A 30 11.89 2.17 -8.08
N LEU A 31 11.70 0.86 -8.14
CA LEU A 31 11.85 -0.01 -6.97
C LEU A 31 13.31 -0.07 -6.45
N THR A 32 14.26 0.34 -7.29
CA THR A 32 15.68 0.42 -6.95
C THR A 32 16.09 1.78 -6.39
N LEU A 33 15.15 2.74 -6.30
CA LEU A 33 15.42 4.06 -5.74
C LEU A 33 15.96 3.92 -4.31
N PRO A 34 17.11 4.55 -3.98
CA PRO A 34 17.65 4.54 -2.63
C PRO A 34 16.62 5.01 -1.60
N LEU A 35 16.71 4.47 -0.38
CA LEU A 35 15.80 4.84 0.69
C LEU A 35 15.95 6.31 1.03
N GLY A 36 14.84 7.05 0.96
CA GLY A 36 14.79 8.45 1.38
C GLY A 36 14.89 8.60 2.90
N TRP A 37 14.98 9.84 3.39
CA TRP A 37 15.10 10.13 4.83
C TRP A 37 13.99 9.48 5.66
N ASP A 38 12.73 9.59 5.24
CA ASP A 38 11.61 8.99 5.97
C ASP A 38 11.63 7.47 5.95
N GLU A 39 12.23 6.83 4.92
CA GLU A 39 12.32 5.37 4.83
C GLU A 39 13.48 4.84 5.67
N ILE A 40 14.67 5.45 5.55
CA ILE A 40 15.89 4.99 6.21
C ILE A 40 15.79 5.11 7.73
N VAL A 41 15.06 6.10 8.25
CA VAL A 41 14.80 6.26 9.70
C VAL A 41 14.16 5.01 10.30
N TYR A 42 13.24 4.36 9.58
CA TYR A 42 12.62 3.12 10.05
C TYR A 42 13.43 1.89 9.65
N ALA A 43 13.95 1.84 8.42
CA ALA A 43 14.66 0.67 7.89
C ALA A 43 16.01 0.42 8.60
N SER A 44 16.72 1.47 9.01
CA SER A 44 18.01 1.33 9.73
C SER A 44 17.87 0.62 11.09
N ARG A 45 16.64 0.44 11.60
CA ARG A 45 16.39 -0.37 12.82
C ARG A 45 16.72 -1.84 12.64
N PHE A 46 16.73 -2.33 11.40
CA PHE A 46 17.00 -3.72 11.07
C PHE A 46 18.47 -3.97 10.70
N GLY A 47 19.34 -2.95 10.76
CA GLY A 47 20.79 -3.04 10.59
C GLY A 47 21.27 -3.26 9.15
N SER A 48 20.54 -4.02 8.34
CA SER A 48 20.89 -4.38 6.96
C SER A 48 20.69 -3.24 5.95
N TYR A 49 19.83 -2.27 6.24
CA TYR A 49 19.44 -1.21 5.28
C TYR A 49 20.29 0.07 5.37
N GLY A 50 21.23 0.16 6.32
CA GLY A 50 22.12 1.32 6.46
C GLY A 50 22.52 1.62 7.90
N PRO A 51 23.35 2.66 8.12
CA PRO A 51 23.81 3.05 9.45
C PRO A 51 22.63 3.47 10.33
N ALA A 52 22.75 3.24 11.64
CA ALA A 52 21.73 3.63 12.60
C ALA A 52 21.51 5.15 12.55
N THR A 53 20.27 5.56 12.33
CA THR A 53 19.86 6.97 12.32
C THR A 53 19.21 7.37 13.65
N PRO A 54 19.18 8.67 14.00
CA PRO A 54 18.50 9.15 15.19
C PRO A 54 17.03 8.72 15.21
N PHE A 55 16.67 7.90 16.18
CA PHE A 55 15.33 7.30 16.29
C PHE A 55 14.69 7.66 17.63
N SER A 56 13.54 8.33 17.58
CA SER A 56 12.80 8.72 18.78
C SER A 56 11.77 7.65 19.18
N ALA A 57 11.52 7.52 20.49
CA ALA A 57 10.59 6.52 21.03
C ALA A 57 9.19 6.49 20.36
N PRO A 58 8.57 7.64 19.97
CA PRO A 58 7.28 7.63 19.27
C PRO A 58 7.29 6.89 17.93
N ARG A 59 8.43 6.82 17.23
CA ARG A 59 8.57 6.17 15.91
C ARG A 59 8.58 4.64 15.98
N THR A 60 8.69 4.05 17.18
CA THR A 60 8.72 2.59 17.37
C THR A 60 7.40 1.91 17.00
N ARG A 61 6.29 2.66 16.92
CA ARG A 61 4.95 2.11 16.70
C ARG A 61 4.53 2.22 15.24
N GLY A 62 3.73 1.26 14.77
CA GLY A 62 3.15 1.27 13.42
C GLY A 62 4.15 0.86 12.35
N VAL A 63 4.90 1.80 11.79
CA VAL A 63 5.74 1.59 10.59
C VAL A 63 6.76 0.45 10.77
N PRO A 64 7.53 0.36 11.88
CA PRO A 64 8.45 -0.76 12.06
C PRO A 64 7.78 -2.14 12.01
N LEU A 65 6.51 -2.25 12.45
CA LEU A 65 5.75 -3.50 12.38
C LEU A 65 5.43 -3.89 10.92
N LEU A 66 5.18 -2.91 10.06
CA LEU A 66 4.93 -3.15 8.63
C LEU A 66 6.20 -3.58 7.89
N LEU A 67 7.37 -3.08 8.31
CA LEU A 67 8.66 -3.43 7.72
C LEU A 67 9.16 -4.79 8.20
N ALA A 68 8.92 -5.14 9.47
CA ALA A 68 9.48 -6.32 10.13
C ALA A 68 9.36 -7.65 9.33
N PRO A 69 8.24 -7.97 8.66
CA PRO A 69 8.09 -9.24 7.92
C PRO A 69 9.12 -9.45 6.81
N ILE A 70 9.68 -8.38 6.22
CA ILE A 70 10.73 -8.47 5.20
C ILE A 70 12.07 -7.98 5.74
N ALA A 71 12.07 -6.87 6.47
CA ALA A 71 13.29 -6.23 6.92
C ALA A 71 14.06 -7.04 7.99
N SER A 72 13.40 -7.97 8.69
CA SER A 72 14.05 -8.83 9.69
C SER A 72 15.01 -9.87 9.12
N TRP A 73 14.91 -10.20 7.82
CA TRP A 73 15.70 -11.26 7.20
C TRP A 73 16.28 -10.90 5.83
N SER A 74 15.74 -9.88 5.15
CA SER A 74 16.20 -9.40 3.86
C SER A 74 16.84 -8.02 3.99
N ASP A 75 17.80 -7.73 3.12
CA ASP A 75 18.43 -6.43 2.88
C ASP A 75 18.00 -5.78 1.54
N SER A 76 17.23 -6.52 0.72
CA SER A 76 16.74 -6.05 -0.57
C SER A 76 15.70 -4.94 -0.45
N THR A 77 16.07 -3.74 -0.89
CA THR A 77 15.15 -2.58 -1.01
C THR A 77 14.02 -2.86 -1.99
N VAL A 78 14.29 -3.58 -3.08
CA VAL A 78 13.27 -3.98 -4.06
C VAL A 78 12.22 -4.86 -3.40
N LEU A 79 12.65 -5.89 -2.64
CA LEU A 79 11.72 -6.79 -1.95
C LEU A 79 10.88 -6.03 -0.92
N LEU A 80 11.50 -5.13 -0.16
CA LEU A 80 10.81 -4.29 0.81
C LEU A 80 9.75 -3.40 0.14
N ARG A 81 10.09 -2.75 -0.98
CA ARG A 81 9.16 -1.90 -1.73
C ARG A 81 8.00 -2.70 -2.32
N VAL A 82 8.25 -3.88 -2.88
CA VAL A 82 7.18 -4.76 -3.39
C VAL A 82 6.24 -5.14 -2.26
N TRP A 83 6.76 -5.50 -1.09
CA TRP A 83 5.95 -5.81 0.08
C TRP A 83 5.08 -4.63 0.54
N LEU A 84 5.66 -3.44 0.66
CA LEU A 84 4.92 -2.23 1.04
C LEU A 84 3.88 -1.83 -0.02
N LEU A 85 4.19 -2.01 -1.30
CA LEU A 85 3.27 -1.79 -2.40
C LEU A 85 2.05 -2.72 -2.31
N LEU A 86 2.28 -4.01 -2.04
CA LEU A 86 1.21 -4.98 -1.85
C LEU A 86 0.37 -4.68 -0.61
N LEU A 87 1.00 -4.27 0.50
CA LEU A 87 0.29 -3.82 1.69
C LEU A 87 -0.57 -2.59 1.42
N ALA A 88 -0.04 -1.60 0.67
CA ALA A 88 -0.78 -0.39 0.31
C ALA A 88 -1.99 -0.71 -0.60
N GLY A 89 -1.79 -1.54 -1.63
CA GLY A 89 -2.89 -2.00 -2.50
C GLY A 89 -3.93 -2.81 -1.74
N GLY A 90 -3.50 -3.68 -0.81
CA GLY A 90 -4.37 -4.43 0.08
C GLY A 90 -5.16 -3.52 1.02
N ALA A 91 -4.52 -2.51 1.62
CA ALA A 91 -5.17 -1.53 2.48
C ALA A 91 -6.18 -0.68 1.71
N LEU A 92 -5.87 -0.26 0.48
CA LEU A 92 -6.79 0.43 -0.41
C LEU A 92 -8.04 -0.43 -0.67
N TRP A 93 -7.84 -1.69 -1.06
CA TRP A 93 -8.95 -2.60 -1.30
C TRP A 93 -9.79 -2.83 -0.04
N LEU A 94 -9.16 -3.12 1.10
CA LEU A 94 -9.84 -3.38 2.37
C LEU A 94 -10.58 -2.15 2.89
N GLY A 95 -10.02 -0.95 2.72
CA GLY A 95 -10.64 0.31 3.13
C GLY A 95 -11.92 0.62 2.35
N PHE A 96 -11.95 0.29 1.05
CA PHE A 96 -13.08 0.59 0.17
C PHE A 96 -14.08 -0.57 0.02
N ARG A 97 -13.69 -1.82 0.27
CA ARG A 97 -14.58 -3.00 0.13
C ARG A 97 -15.88 -2.91 0.93
N PRO A 98 -15.92 -2.50 2.22
CA PRO A 98 -17.17 -2.45 2.99
C PRO A 98 -18.21 -1.50 2.35
N TRP A 99 -17.75 -0.43 1.72
CA TRP A 99 -18.59 0.59 1.09
C TRP A 99 -19.35 0.07 -0.12
N LEU A 100 -18.85 -0.98 -0.80
CA LEU A 100 -19.57 -1.64 -1.89
C LEU A 100 -20.93 -2.20 -1.47
N ARG A 101 -21.10 -2.50 -0.17
CA ARG A 101 -22.35 -3.04 0.39
C ARG A 101 -23.25 -1.97 1.00
N ILE A 102 -22.69 -0.82 1.38
CA ILE A 102 -23.39 0.23 2.13
C ILE A 102 -23.91 1.33 1.18
N VAL A 103 -23.13 1.68 0.16
CA VAL A 103 -23.44 2.81 -0.72
C VAL A 103 -24.45 2.42 -1.79
N HIS A 104 -25.52 3.21 -1.91
CA HIS A 104 -26.59 3.01 -2.91
C HIS A 104 -26.09 2.99 -4.36
N ARG A 105 -24.98 3.68 -4.65
CA ARG A 105 -24.29 3.66 -5.94
C ARG A 105 -22.91 2.99 -5.82
N PRO A 106 -22.80 1.67 -6.05
CA PRO A 106 -21.54 0.93 -5.93
C PRO A 106 -20.41 1.49 -6.80
N ALA A 107 -20.75 2.16 -7.90
CA ALA A 107 -19.75 2.78 -8.77
C ALA A 107 -18.97 3.92 -8.08
N ALA A 108 -19.58 4.63 -7.13
CA ALA A 108 -18.92 5.69 -6.40
C ALA A 108 -17.70 5.18 -5.59
N VAL A 109 -17.70 3.90 -5.22
CA VAL A 109 -16.65 3.30 -4.39
C VAL A 109 -15.33 3.17 -5.15
N TRP A 110 -15.34 2.66 -6.38
CA TRP A 110 -14.11 2.53 -7.15
C TRP A 110 -13.60 3.89 -7.66
N VAL A 111 -14.49 4.84 -7.93
CA VAL A 111 -14.12 6.23 -8.24
C VAL A 111 -13.42 6.87 -7.03
N ALA A 112 -14.02 6.78 -5.84
CA ALA A 112 -13.42 7.31 -4.62
C ALA A 112 -12.08 6.63 -4.28
N ALA A 113 -11.98 5.32 -4.48
CA ALA A 113 -10.72 4.61 -4.32
C ALA A 113 -9.63 5.10 -5.30
N GLY A 114 -10.00 5.36 -6.55
CA GLY A 114 -9.08 5.89 -7.57
C GLY A 114 -8.61 7.31 -7.24
N LEU A 115 -9.53 8.18 -6.80
CA LEU A 115 -9.19 9.52 -6.34
C LEU A 115 -8.27 9.48 -5.12
N TYR A 116 -8.59 8.65 -4.12
CA TYR A 116 -7.76 8.50 -2.93
C TYR A 116 -6.36 7.97 -3.27
N GLY A 117 -6.26 6.99 -4.17
CA GLY A 117 -4.97 6.44 -4.62
C GLY A 117 -4.13 7.40 -5.48
N SER A 118 -4.66 8.58 -5.83
CA SER A 118 -3.95 9.61 -6.59
C SER A 118 -3.46 10.80 -5.75
N LEU A 119 -3.79 10.81 -4.45
CA LEU A 119 -3.30 11.79 -3.47
C LEU A 119 -1.85 11.46 -3.05
#